data_AF-A0A7V2DEH4-F1
#
_entry.id   AF-A0A7V2DEH4-F1
#
_cell.length_a   1.000
_cell.length_b   1.000
_cell.length_c   1.000
_cell.angle_alpha   90.00
_cell.angle_beta   90.00
_cell.angle_gamma   90.00
#
_symmetry.space_group_name_H-M   'P 1'
#
loop_
_entity.id
_entity.type
_entity.pdbx_description
1 polymer ?
#
loop_
_entity_poly.entity_id
_entity_poly.type
_entity_poly.pdbx_seq_one_letter_code
_entity_poly.pdbx_strand_id
1 'polypeptide(L)'
;MPEIRHTISRILQSESTSPWLFPLLLISFLYRGFAGVRNLLYDVGIFKVRKLACKVISVGNITVGGTGKTPMVILLADILRGKGYRPAILSRGYGGKKKRRVNIVSDGKNLLIHPAKAGDEPALIAKSVVSVPVVTGKKRYLTGKFAIEHFGVDVLILDDAFQHRSLFRDVDIALLDYKKPFGNGFMIPRGELREPRNGLRRADIVIVTGTEKKEVRDGRPDLGGIPSGSHIFEAYRKPVALFGGSPIDVHPLECLHGKKIFAFAGIAKPDSFLRTIEFLGDPLVGFIDFPDHHVYTQEDVIKIRTAAAESSAQIILTTEKDGIKLIDFPDFLREIYQLRIEMEILPSQERFEDVLLERIRI
;
A
#
# COMPACT_ATOMS: atom_id res chain seq x y z
N MET A 1 -10.33 -18.32 -14.11
CA MET A 1 -9.38 -18.22 -12.98
C MET A 1 -9.78 -17.30 -11.79
N PRO A 2 -10.99 -16.69 -11.67
CA PRO A 2 -11.39 -15.96 -10.45
C PRO A 2 -11.54 -16.85 -9.20
N GLU A 3 -12.12 -18.05 -9.37
CA GLU A 3 -12.43 -18.98 -8.25
C GLU A 3 -11.19 -19.42 -7.45
N ILE A 4 -10.06 -19.64 -8.13
CA ILE A 4 -8.81 -20.07 -7.49
C ILE A 4 -8.28 -18.98 -6.55
N ARG A 5 -8.37 -17.70 -6.95
CA ARG A 5 -7.86 -16.59 -6.13
C ARG A 5 -8.74 -16.28 -4.93
N HIS A 6 -10.06 -16.37 -5.10
CA HIS A 6 -11.01 -16.27 -3.99
C HIS A 6 -10.83 -17.42 -2.99
N THR A 7 -10.48 -18.61 -3.49
CA THR A 7 -10.11 -19.75 -2.63
C THR A 7 -8.80 -19.48 -1.89
N ILE A 8 -7.79 -18.90 -2.55
CA ILE A 8 -6.52 -18.53 -1.92
C ILE A 8 -6.73 -17.47 -0.82
N SER A 9 -7.50 -16.41 -1.06
CA SER A 9 -7.76 -15.38 -0.04
C SER A 9 -8.49 -15.96 1.17
N ARG A 10 -9.50 -16.82 0.94
CA ARG A 10 -10.18 -17.56 2.00
C ARG A 10 -9.24 -18.44 2.80
N ILE A 11 -8.33 -19.18 2.16
CA ILE A 11 -7.35 -20.03 2.83
C ILE A 11 -6.41 -19.20 3.72
N LEU A 12 -5.89 -18.10 3.18
CA LEU A 12 -4.95 -17.22 3.89
C LEU A 12 -5.58 -16.56 5.12
N GLN A 13 -6.88 -16.27 5.08
CA GLN A 13 -7.61 -15.64 6.17
C GLN A 13 -8.28 -16.66 7.12
N SER A 14 -8.35 -17.94 6.74
CA SER A 14 -9.01 -18.99 7.50
C SER A 14 -8.21 -19.40 8.74
N GLU A 15 -8.90 -19.39 9.88
CA GLU A 15 -8.43 -19.92 11.16
C GLU A 15 -8.74 -21.43 11.33
N SER A 16 -9.40 -22.05 10.33
CA SER A 16 -9.76 -23.47 10.36
C SER A 16 -8.53 -24.39 10.38
N THR A 17 -8.56 -25.42 11.23
CA THR A 17 -7.55 -26.49 11.29
C THR A 17 -7.93 -27.71 10.44
N SER A 18 -8.80 -27.52 9.44
CA SER A 18 -9.33 -28.63 8.64
C SER A 18 -8.20 -29.48 8.01
N PRO A 19 -8.32 -30.82 7.99
CA PRO A 19 -7.25 -31.72 7.54
C PRO A 19 -6.74 -31.44 6.12
N TRP A 20 -7.59 -30.93 5.22
CA TRP A 20 -7.19 -30.58 3.84
C TRP A 20 -6.21 -29.39 3.77
N LEU A 21 -6.07 -28.60 4.84
CA LEU A 21 -5.09 -27.51 4.94
C LEU A 21 -3.71 -27.98 5.43
N PHE A 22 -3.58 -29.24 5.87
CA PHE A 22 -2.33 -29.79 6.40
C PHE A 22 -1.14 -29.71 5.42
N PRO A 23 -1.29 -29.97 4.10
CA PRO A 23 -0.20 -29.79 3.16
C PRO A 23 0.31 -28.35 3.09
N LEU A 24 -0.59 -27.36 3.15
CA LEU A 24 -0.22 -25.94 3.15
C LEU A 24 0.50 -25.54 4.44
N LEU A 25 0.12 -26.14 5.56
CA LEU A 25 0.79 -25.96 6.84
C LEU A 25 2.25 -26.46 6.78
N LEU A 26 2.48 -27.65 6.21
CA LEU A 26 3.84 -28.19 6.04
C LEU A 26 4.71 -27.27 5.17
N ILE A 27 4.18 -26.79 4.04
CA ILE A 27 4.89 -25.84 3.17
C ILE A 27 5.16 -24.52 3.91
N SER A 28 4.21 -24.04 4.74
CA SER A 28 4.40 -22.85 5.56
C SER A 28 5.53 -23.02 6.59
N PHE A 29 5.71 -24.21 7.17
CA PHE A 29 6.82 -24.47 8.09
C PHE A 29 8.18 -24.47 7.37
N LEU A 30 8.26 -25.08 6.19
CA LEU A 30 9.47 -25.04 5.36
C LEU A 30 9.81 -23.60 4.94
N TYR A 31 8.81 -22.83 4.52
CA TYR A 31 8.97 -21.43 4.17
C TYR A 31 9.44 -20.59 5.37
N ARG A 32 8.88 -20.84 6.56
CA ARG A 32 9.33 -20.22 7.81
C ARG A 32 10.79 -20.53 8.13
N GLY A 33 11.21 -21.78 7.96
CA GLY A 33 12.60 -22.20 8.14
C GLY A 33 13.54 -21.45 7.20
N PHE A 34 13.23 -21.44 5.90
CA PHE A 34 14.01 -20.72 4.90
C PHE A 34 14.09 -19.20 5.18
N ALA A 35 12.95 -18.57 5.49
CA ALA A 35 12.89 -17.15 5.82
C ALA A 35 13.70 -16.83 7.09
N GLY A 36 13.62 -17.72 8.10
CA GLY A 36 14.38 -17.62 9.35
C GLY A 36 15.88 -17.71 9.13
N VAL A 37 16.35 -18.73 8.38
CA VAL A 37 17.78 -18.88 8.03
C VAL A 37 18.26 -17.66 7.24
N ARG A 38 17.51 -17.23 6.20
CA ARG A 38 17.86 -16.04 5.43
C ARG A 38 18.01 -14.79 6.31
N ASN A 39 17.08 -14.60 7.26
CA ASN A 39 17.13 -13.48 8.18
C ASN A 39 18.35 -13.57 9.11
N LEU A 40 18.64 -14.76 9.66
CA LEU A 40 19.82 -14.99 10.48
C LEU A 40 21.12 -14.67 9.71
N LEU A 41 21.23 -15.09 8.45
CA LEU A 41 22.40 -14.80 7.60
C LEU A 41 22.63 -13.29 7.38
N TYR A 42 21.57 -12.48 7.39
CA TYR A 42 21.71 -11.01 7.41
C TYR A 42 22.07 -10.49 8.79
N ASP A 43 21.48 -11.06 9.86
CA ASP A 43 21.74 -10.65 11.25
C ASP A 43 23.22 -10.87 11.65
N VAL A 44 23.82 -11.98 11.22
CA VAL A 44 25.23 -12.31 11.50
C VAL A 44 26.21 -11.74 10.46
N GLY A 45 25.73 -10.97 9.48
CA GLY A 45 26.58 -10.30 8.49
C GLY A 45 27.14 -11.16 7.36
N ILE A 46 26.72 -12.42 7.21
CA ILE A 46 27.12 -13.28 6.08
C ILE A 46 26.59 -12.73 4.75
N PHE A 47 25.34 -12.25 4.72
CA PHE A 47 24.80 -11.58 3.55
C PHE A 47 25.14 -10.09 3.53
N LYS A 48 25.71 -9.64 2.42
CA LYS A 48 26.16 -8.27 2.23
C LYS A 48 24.99 -7.28 2.22
N VAL A 49 25.02 -6.34 3.15
CA VAL A 49 24.16 -5.16 3.18
C VAL A 49 24.92 -3.99 2.54
N ARG A 50 24.31 -3.32 1.56
CA ARG A 50 24.92 -2.15 0.91
C ARG A 50 24.35 -0.87 1.50
N LYS A 51 25.17 0.16 1.70
CA LYS A 51 24.75 1.48 2.18
C LYS A 51 24.85 2.51 1.05
N LEU A 52 23.91 3.46 1.01
CA LEU A 52 23.92 4.59 0.07
C LEU A 52 24.40 5.85 0.80
N ALA A 53 24.74 6.89 0.04
CA ALA A 53 25.31 8.14 0.58
C ALA A 53 24.27 9.03 1.28
N CYS A 54 22.98 8.80 1.07
CA CYS A 54 21.88 9.57 1.63
C CYS A 54 21.15 8.78 2.73
N LYS A 55 20.15 9.40 3.37
CA LYS A 55 19.28 8.72 4.35
C LYS A 55 18.22 7.87 3.66
N VAL A 56 17.83 6.78 4.29
CA VAL A 56 17.21 5.66 3.59
C VAL A 56 16.11 5.05 4.49
N ILE A 57 14.85 5.46 4.29
CA ILE A 57 13.65 5.05 5.06
C ILE A 57 12.94 3.89 4.34
N SER A 58 12.61 2.82 5.04
CA SER A 58 11.86 1.68 4.48
C SER A 58 10.44 1.67 5.04
N VAL A 59 9.47 1.49 4.15
CA VAL A 59 8.07 1.24 4.51
C VAL A 59 7.73 -0.17 4.08
N GLY A 60 7.13 -0.95 4.96
CA GLY A 60 6.62 -2.25 4.59
C GLY A 60 5.77 -2.88 5.67
N ASN A 61 5.44 -4.15 5.49
CA ASN A 61 4.70 -4.95 6.46
C ASN A 61 5.20 -6.38 6.48
N ILE A 62 4.80 -7.15 7.48
CA ILE A 62 5.13 -8.57 7.59
C ILE A 62 4.04 -9.50 7.04
N THR A 63 2.90 -8.97 6.61
CA THR A 63 1.77 -9.72 6.02
C THR A 63 1.62 -9.46 4.52
N VAL A 64 0.88 -10.30 3.80
CA VAL A 64 0.34 -9.94 2.47
C VAL A 64 -0.93 -9.11 2.64
N GLY A 65 -1.18 -8.21 1.70
CA GLY A 65 -2.39 -7.40 1.66
C GLY A 65 -2.20 -5.92 2.00
N GLY A 66 -3.32 -5.20 1.95
CA GLY A 66 -3.41 -3.74 2.03
C GLY A 66 -3.31 -3.20 3.46
N THR A 67 -2.09 -3.14 3.99
CA THR A 67 -1.79 -2.47 5.28
C THR A 67 -1.61 -0.95 5.13
N GLY A 68 -1.88 -0.36 3.97
CA GLY A 68 -1.80 1.11 3.79
C GLY A 68 -0.39 1.64 3.54
N LYS A 69 0.51 0.79 3.01
CA LYS A 69 1.88 1.17 2.62
C LYS A 69 1.89 2.35 1.65
N THR A 70 1.06 2.30 0.61
CA THR A 70 1.01 3.35 -0.41
C THR A 70 0.61 4.72 0.18
N PRO A 71 -0.48 4.87 0.95
CA PRO A 71 -0.77 6.12 1.66
C PRO A 71 0.36 6.56 2.62
N MET A 72 1.01 5.63 3.32
CA MET A 72 2.13 5.98 4.21
C MET A 72 3.34 6.50 3.44
N VAL A 73 3.67 5.91 2.29
CA VAL A 73 4.76 6.38 1.43
C VAL A 73 4.47 7.78 0.89
N ILE A 74 3.22 8.06 0.50
CA ILE A 74 2.78 9.39 0.05
C ILE A 74 2.92 10.40 1.19
N LEU A 75 2.38 10.09 2.37
CA LEU A 75 2.47 10.93 3.57
C LEU A 75 3.92 11.27 3.92
N LEU A 76 4.81 10.28 3.95
CA LEU A 76 6.24 10.50 4.23
C LEU A 76 6.90 11.41 3.20
N ALA A 77 6.57 11.26 1.92
CA ALA A 77 7.12 12.09 0.87
C ALA A 77 6.71 13.55 1.03
N ASP A 78 5.43 13.80 1.36
CA ASP A 78 4.93 15.15 1.61
C ASP A 78 5.51 15.78 2.88
N ILE A 79 5.61 15.02 3.98
CA ILE A 79 6.27 15.47 5.23
C ILE A 79 7.71 15.88 4.94
N LEU A 80 8.50 15.00 4.31
CA LEU A 80 9.93 15.25 4.08
C LEU A 80 10.14 16.44 3.14
N ARG A 81 9.34 16.55 2.08
CA ARG A 81 9.36 17.73 1.19
C ARG A 81 9.01 19.00 1.97
N GLY A 82 7.96 18.96 2.80
CA GLY A 82 7.54 20.09 3.64
C GLY A 82 8.60 20.55 4.64
N LYS A 83 9.49 19.64 5.07
CA LYS A 83 10.65 19.94 5.93
C LYS A 83 11.92 20.30 5.16
N GLY A 84 11.84 20.48 3.84
CA GLY A 84 12.96 20.92 2.99
C GLY A 84 13.89 19.81 2.49
N TYR A 85 13.58 18.54 2.72
CA TYR A 85 14.32 17.43 2.11
C TYR A 85 13.93 17.27 0.64
N ARG A 86 14.79 16.58 -0.11
CA ARG A 86 14.56 16.17 -1.51
C ARG A 86 14.38 14.65 -1.57
N PRO A 87 13.17 14.14 -1.29
CA PRO A 87 12.93 12.71 -1.29
C PRO A 87 12.87 12.13 -2.71
N ALA A 88 13.18 10.85 -2.83
CA ALA A 88 12.73 10.02 -3.97
C ALA A 88 12.20 8.67 -3.48
N ILE A 89 11.22 8.15 -4.22
CA ILE A 89 10.52 6.91 -3.87
C ILE A 89 11.00 5.76 -4.74
N LEU A 90 11.35 4.64 -4.11
CA LEU A 90 11.86 3.45 -4.78
C LEU A 90 10.90 2.26 -4.59
N SER A 91 10.21 1.86 -5.65
CA SER A 91 9.26 0.73 -5.64
C SER A 91 9.66 -0.42 -6.55
N ARG A 92 9.09 -1.62 -6.37
CA ARG A 92 9.60 -2.86 -7.03
C ARG A 92 9.18 -2.90 -8.49
N GLY A 93 8.08 -2.20 -8.81
CA GLY A 93 7.38 -2.35 -10.07
C GLY A 93 6.65 -3.69 -10.13
N TYR A 94 5.99 -4.11 -9.03
CA TYR A 94 5.17 -5.32 -9.06
C TYR A 94 4.04 -5.13 -10.08
N GLY A 95 3.79 -6.13 -10.93
CA GLY A 95 2.86 -6.02 -12.08
C GLY A 95 3.41 -5.28 -13.31
N GLY A 96 4.56 -4.61 -13.21
CA GLY A 96 5.16 -3.87 -14.33
C GLY A 96 5.79 -4.79 -15.39
N LYS A 97 5.62 -4.45 -16.67
CA LYS A 97 6.12 -5.24 -17.81
C LYS A 97 7.57 -4.91 -18.21
N LYS A 98 8.15 -3.80 -17.76
CA LYS A 98 9.52 -3.40 -18.14
C LYS A 98 10.59 -4.10 -17.29
N LYS A 99 11.52 -4.80 -17.95
CA LYS A 99 12.63 -5.55 -17.32
C LYS A 99 13.93 -4.77 -17.14
N ARG A 100 13.96 -3.44 -17.37
CA ARG A 100 15.19 -2.66 -17.14
C ARG A 100 15.58 -2.71 -15.66
N ARG A 101 16.88 -2.58 -15.40
CA ARG A 101 17.42 -2.58 -14.02
C ARG A 101 16.91 -1.40 -13.20
N VAL A 102 16.68 -0.27 -13.86
CA VAL A 102 16.12 0.96 -13.32
C VAL A 102 15.11 1.51 -14.34
N ASN A 103 13.95 1.94 -13.86
CA ASN A 103 12.93 2.63 -14.65
C ASN A 103 12.50 3.88 -13.89
N ILE A 104 12.39 5.01 -14.58
CA ILE A 104 11.86 6.25 -14.01
C ILE A 104 10.36 6.25 -14.30
N VAL A 105 9.53 6.12 -13.28
CA VAL A 105 8.08 6.19 -13.41
C VAL A 105 7.64 7.65 -13.49
N SER A 106 8.22 8.50 -12.62
CA SER A 106 8.05 9.95 -12.65
C SER A 106 9.37 10.63 -12.28
N ASP A 107 9.65 11.76 -12.90
CA ASP A 107 10.76 12.67 -12.57
C ASP A 107 10.35 13.74 -11.53
N GLY A 108 9.16 13.61 -10.94
CA GLY A 108 8.56 14.57 -10.03
C GLY A 108 7.70 15.63 -10.75
N LYS A 109 7.74 15.72 -12.08
CA LYS A 109 6.93 16.63 -12.88
C LYS A 109 5.94 15.89 -13.77
N ASN A 110 6.42 14.87 -14.47
CA ASN A 110 5.65 14.13 -15.45
C ASN A 110 5.72 12.63 -15.18
N LEU A 111 4.61 11.94 -15.46
CA LEU A 111 4.60 10.49 -15.55
C LEU A 111 5.30 10.06 -16.84
N LEU A 112 6.46 9.41 -16.73
CA LEU A 112 7.30 9.00 -17.87
C LEU A 112 7.00 7.58 -18.38
N ILE A 113 6.22 6.81 -17.62
CA ILE A 113 5.85 5.44 -17.97
C ILE A 113 4.36 5.24 -17.73
N HIS A 114 3.69 4.69 -18.75
CA HIS A 114 2.29 4.28 -18.66
C HIS A 114 2.01 3.38 -17.45
N PRO A 115 0.91 3.57 -16.69
CA PRO A 115 0.60 2.78 -15.50
C PRO A 115 0.68 1.26 -15.70
N ALA A 116 0.10 0.74 -16.78
CA ALA A 116 0.17 -0.68 -17.14
C ALA A 116 1.60 -1.24 -17.32
N LYS A 117 2.60 -0.38 -17.53
CA LYS A 117 4.01 -0.74 -17.65
C LYS A 117 4.79 -0.49 -16.36
N ALA A 118 4.42 0.54 -15.59
CA ALA A 118 5.03 0.91 -14.32
C ALA A 118 4.61 -0.02 -13.16
N GLY A 119 3.40 -0.56 -13.24
CA GLY A 119 2.69 -1.20 -12.14
C GLY A 119 1.76 -0.19 -11.44
N ASP A 120 0.66 -0.69 -10.88
CA ASP A 120 -0.42 0.14 -10.34
C ASP A 120 0.05 0.99 -9.14
N GLU A 121 0.80 0.40 -8.20
CA GLU A 121 1.27 1.10 -7.00
C GLU A 121 2.29 2.21 -7.33
N PRO A 122 3.37 1.97 -8.12
CA PRO A 122 4.27 3.06 -8.51
C PRO A 122 3.58 4.18 -9.30
N ALA A 123 2.61 3.85 -10.15
CA ALA A 123 1.86 4.84 -10.90
C ALA A 123 0.95 5.68 -9.98
N LEU A 124 0.32 5.04 -8.99
CA LEU A 124 -0.45 5.74 -7.94
C LEU A 124 0.42 6.69 -7.16
N ILE A 125 1.54 6.19 -6.63
CA ILE A 125 2.47 7.03 -5.89
C ILE A 125 2.91 8.22 -6.75
N ALA A 126 3.33 7.98 -7.99
CA ALA A 126 3.79 9.03 -8.91
C ALA A 126 2.72 10.07 -9.25
N LYS A 127 1.44 9.71 -9.28
CA LYS A 127 0.32 10.63 -9.51
C LYS A 127 -0.02 11.43 -8.25
N SER A 128 0.14 10.82 -7.06
CA SER A 128 -0.26 11.43 -5.79
C SER A 128 0.79 12.37 -5.20
N VAL A 129 2.09 12.13 -5.43
CA VAL A 129 3.18 12.97 -4.89
C VAL A 129 3.58 14.07 -5.87
N VAL A 130 3.72 15.30 -5.36
CA VAL A 130 4.16 16.44 -6.16
C VAL A 130 5.66 16.67 -5.99
N SER A 131 6.39 16.82 -7.11
CA SER A 131 7.83 17.13 -7.13
C SER A 131 8.73 16.09 -6.46
N VAL A 132 8.29 14.82 -6.43
CA VAL A 132 9.06 13.70 -5.87
C VAL A 132 9.27 12.63 -6.95
N PRO A 133 10.53 12.34 -7.34
CA PRO A 133 10.81 11.29 -8.31
C PRO A 133 10.39 9.90 -7.82
N VAL A 134 9.85 9.09 -8.73
CA VAL A 134 9.46 7.71 -8.46
C VAL A 134 10.21 6.78 -9.40
N VAL A 135 11.00 5.88 -8.83
CA VAL A 135 11.89 4.97 -9.58
C VAL A 135 11.56 3.52 -9.22
N THR A 136 11.52 2.65 -10.23
CA THR A 136 11.29 1.22 -10.04
C THR A 136 12.45 0.35 -10.50
N GLY A 137 12.65 -0.78 -9.81
CA GLY A 137 13.65 -1.77 -10.19
C GLY A 137 13.95 -2.78 -9.09
N LYS A 138 14.22 -4.03 -9.45
CA LYS A 138 14.37 -5.14 -8.48
C LYS A 138 15.51 -4.95 -7.46
N LYS A 139 16.58 -4.25 -7.83
CA LYS A 139 17.76 -4.02 -6.98
C LYS A 139 17.75 -2.59 -6.45
N ARG A 140 17.27 -2.39 -5.20
CA ARG A 140 17.07 -1.06 -4.61
C ARG A 140 18.33 -0.22 -4.49
N TYR A 141 19.47 -0.88 -4.27
CA TYR A 141 20.76 -0.20 -4.28
C TYR A 141 21.03 0.50 -5.63
N LEU A 142 20.69 -0.14 -6.76
CA LEU A 142 20.91 0.46 -8.08
C LEU A 142 19.93 1.60 -8.36
N THR A 143 18.65 1.42 -8.00
CA THR A 143 17.65 2.47 -8.19
C THR A 143 17.92 3.68 -7.28
N GLY A 144 18.40 3.44 -6.05
CA GLY A 144 18.79 4.51 -5.13
C GLY A 144 20.03 5.24 -5.56
N LYS A 145 21.09 4.53 -5.98
CA LYS A 145 22.28 5.16 -6.56
C LYS A 145 21.91 6.04 -7.76
N PHE A 146 21.09 5.51 -8.67
CA PHE A 146 20.57 6.27 -9.81
C PHE A 146 19.83 7.53 -9.38
N ALA A 147 18.91 7.42 -8.39
CA ALA A 147 18.12 8.56 -7.94
C ALA A 147 18.99 9.65 -7.31
N ILE A 148 20.00 9.29 -6.52
CA ILE A 148 20.97 10.24 -5.94
C ILE A 148 21.72 10.98 -7.05
N GLU A 149 22.25 10.24 -8.03
CA GLU A 149 23.07 10.83 -9.10
C GLU A 149 22.25 11.70 -10.07
N HIS A 150 21.01 11.33 -10.39
CA HIS A 150 20.23 11.98 -11.44
C HIS A 150 19.25 13.04 -10.93
N PHE A 151 18.79 12.92 -9.68
CA PHE A 151 17.82 13.85 -9.09
C PHE A 151 18.37 14.62 -7.89
N GLY A 152 19.60 14.34 -7.44
CA GLY A 152 20.22 15.05 -6.33
C GLY A 152 19.48 14.85 -4.99
N VAL A 153 18.84 13.69 -4.80
CA VAL A 153 18.03 13.40 -3.61
C VAL A 153 18.90 13.17 -2.37
N ASP A 154 18.42 13.60 -1.22
CA ASP A 154 19.09 13.46 0.09
C ASP A 154 18.36 12.49 1.04
N VAL A 155 17.17 12.02 0.68
CA VAL A 155 16.47 10.95 1.37
C VAL A 155 15.75 10.02 0.39
N LEU A 156 15.78 8.71 0.68
CA LEU A 156 15.12 7.68 -0.12
C LEU A 156 14.05 6.97 0.69
N ILE A 157 12.83 6.92 0.17
CA ILE A 157 11.72 6.16 0.74
C ILE A 157 11.58 4.88 -0.09
N LEU A 158 11.69 3.69 0.50
CA LEU A 158 11.31 2.48 -0.22
C LEU A 158 9.88 2.08 0.09
N ASP A 159 9.19 1.77 -0.99
CA ASP A 159 7.90 1.12 -0.97
C ASP A 159 8.06 -0.41 -0.95
N ASP A 160 7.30 -1.04 -0.06
CA ASP A 160 7.24 -2.47 0.26
C ASP A 160 8.61 -3.16 0.44
N ALA A 161 9.42 -2.64 1.36
CA ALA A 161 10.83 -3.03 1.47
C ALA A 161 11.29 -3.64 2.80
N PHE A 162 10.38 -3.94 3.72
CA PHE A 162 10.74 -4.51 5.03
C PHE A 162 11.53 -5.83 4.93
N GLN A 163 11.31 -6.63 3.87
CA GLN A 163 12.08 -7.85 3.59
C GLN A 163 13.36 -7.60 2.76
N HIS A 164 13.56 -6.40 2.22
CA HIS A 164 14.67 -6.03 1.32
C HIS A 164 15.95 -5.68 2.09
N ARG A 165 16.44 -6.63 2.88
CA ARG A 165 17.58 -6.47 3.79
C ARG A 165 18.95 -6.24 3.12
N SER A 166 19.05 -6.37 1.80
CA SER A 166 20.31 -6.17 1.06
C SER A 166 20.71 -4.70 0.91
N LEU A 167 19.83 -3.76 1.25
CA LEU A 167 20.10 -2.33 1.33
C LEU A 167 19.91 -1.88 2.78
N PHE A 168 20.91 -1.22 3.33
CA PHE A 168 20.88 -0.62 4.66
C PHE A 168 19.75 0.41 4.76
N ARG A 169 19.06 0.45 5.89
CA ARG A 169 17.97 1.39 6.19
C ARG A 169 18.37 2.17 7.43
N ASP A 170 18.20 3.50 7.39
CA ASP A 170 18.37 4.35 8.57
C ASP A 170 17.11 4.31 9.46
N VAL A 171 15.94 4.09 8.84
CA VAL A 171 14.66 3.92 9.52
C VAL A 171 13.86 2.81 8.86
N ASP A 172 13.40 1.83 9.64
CA ASP A 172 12.47 0.79 9.20
C ASP A 172 11.08 1.02 9.83
N ILE A 173 10.08 1.29 8.99
CA ILE A 173 8.68 1.50 9.38
C ILE A 173 7.86 0.26 8.99
N ALA A 174 7.28 -0.40 10.00
CA ALA A 174 6.43 -1.57 9.80
C ALA A 174 4.95 -1.22 10.01
N LEU A 175 4.11 -1.52 9.02
CA LEU A 175 2.67 -1.32 9.08
C LEU A 175 2.00 -2.65 9.47
N LEU A 176 1.10 -2.59 10.44
CA LEU A 176 0.29 -3.70 10.91
C LEU A 176 -1.19 -3.36 10.75
N ASP A 177 -2.02 -4.35 10.47
CA ASP A 177 -3.48 -4.18 10.46
C ASP A 177 -3.99 -4.21 11.91
N TYR A 178 -4.89 -3.28 12.28
CA TYR A 178 -5.40 -3.20 13.65
C TYR A 178 -6.17 -4.45 14.07
N LYS A 179 -7.03 -4.99 13.19
CA LYS A 179 -7.91 -6.13 13.52
C LYS A 179 -7.14 -7.44 13.49
N LYS A 180 -6.24 -7.61 12.51
CA LYS A 180 -5.41 -8.81 12.38
C LYS A 180 -3.93 -8.47 12.10
N PRO A 181 -3.16 -8.01 13.12
CA PRO A 181 -1.76 -7.62 12.95
C PRO A 181 -0.88 -8.72 12.32
N PHE A 182 -1.24 -9.97 12.57
CA PHE A 182 -0.49 -11.15 12.15
C PHE A 182 -1.29 -12.13 11.30
N GLY A 183 -2.43 -11.70 10.73
CA GLY A 183 -3.36 -12.59 10.02
C GLY A 183 -3.82 -13.74 10.91
N ASN A 184 -3.84 -14.96 10.36
CA ASN A 184 -4.13 -16.19 11.11
C ASN A 184 -2.89 -16.79 11.83
N GLY A 185 -1.77 -16.06 11.91
CA GLY A 185 -0.54 -16.49 12.59
C GLY A 185 0.36 -17.45 11.79
N PHE A 186 -0.08 -17.94 10.63
CA PHE A 186 0.74 -18.78 9.75
C PHE A 186 1.44 -17.96 8.67
N MET A 187 2.54 -18.50 8.16
CA MET A 187 3.25 -17.93 7.02
C MET A 187 2.63 -18.41 5.71
N ILE A 188 2.95 -17.73 4.62
CA ILE A 188 2.56 -18.17 3.28
C ILE A 188 3.09 -19.60 3.05
N PRO A 189 2.31 -20.51 2.43
CA PRO A 189 0.97 -20.29 1.85
C PRO A 189 -0.21 -20.56 2.79
N ARG A 190 0.00 -20.98 4.05
CA ARG A 190 -1.10 -21.27 4.98
C ARG A 190 -1.75 -19.99 5.54
N GLY A 191 -0.97 -18.92 5.64
CA GLY A 191 -1.41 -17.66 6.21
C GLY A 191 -0.75 -16.46 5.57
N GLU A 192 -1.06 -15.29 6.09
CA GLU A 192 -0.68 -14.02 5.46
C GLU A 192 0.77 -13.60 5.75
N LEU A 193 1.45 -14.21 6.73
CA LEU A 193 2.80 -13.77 7.12
C LEU A 193 3.85 -14.06 6.02
N ARG A 194 4.55 -13.02 5.58
CA ARG A 194 5.70 -13.06 4.66
C ARG A 194 7.01 -13.38 5.36
N GLU A 195 7.09 -13.10 6.65
CA GLU A 195 8.23 -13.42 7.50
C GLU A 195 7.77 -13.74 8.93
N PRO A 196 8.61 -14.40 9.75
CA PRO A 196 8.23 -14.69 11.12
C PRO A 196 8.07 -13.41 11.94
N ARG A 197 7.23 -13.44 12.99
CA ARG A 197 6.93 -12.29 13.86
C ARG A 197 8.18 -11.60 14.42
N ASN A 198 9.23 -12.37 14.72
CA ASN A 198 10.51 -11.84 15.22
C ASN A 198 11.18 -10.86 14.25
N GLY A 199 10.76 -10.83 12.98
CA GLY A 199 11.21 -9.84 12.01
C GLY A 199 10.86 -8.41 12.39
N LEU A 200 9.81 -8.19 13.19
CA LEU A 200 9.45 -6.87 13.72
C LEU A 200 10.51 -6.30 14.67
N ARG A 201 11.47 -7.10 15.13
CA ARG A 201 12.59 -6.59 15.92
C ARG A 201 13.45 -5.55 15.18
N ARG A 202 13.32 -5.47 13.87
CA ARG A 202 14.01 -4.51 13.01
C ARG A 202 13.25 -3.20 12.83
N ALA A 203 11.98 -3.12 13.24
CA ALA A 203 11.20 -1.92 13.06
C ALA A 203 11.61 -0.87 14.11
N ASP A 204 11.94 0.33 13.64
CA ASP A 204 12.14 1.51 14.49
C ASP A 204 10.80 2.14 14.87
N ILE A 205 9.86 2.10 13.91
CA ILE A 205 8.52 2.64 14.04
C ILE A 205 7.52 1.58 13.60
N VAL A 206 6.48 1.37 14.39
CA VAL A 206 5.35 0.53 14.04
C VAL A 206 4.10 1.39 13.92
N ILE A 207 3.44 1.30 12.77
CA ILE A 207 2.17 1.97 12.51
C ILE A 207 1.06 0.94 12.49
N VAL A 208 0.15 1.02 13.44
CA VAL A 208 -1.06 0.19 13.46
C VAL A 208 -2.15 0.88 12.66
N THR A 209 -2.46 0.31 11.50
CA THR A 209 -3.39 0.88 10.52
C THR A 209 -4.78 0.29 10.67
N GLY A 210 -5.80 1.16 10.66
CA GLY A 210 -7.21 0.78 10.63
C GLY A 210 -8.02 1.64 9.67
N THR A 211 -9.30 1.32 9.54
CA THR A 211 -10.27 2.01 8.67
C THR A 211 -11.26 2.86 9.46
N GLU A 212 -11.36 2.64 10.76
CA GLU A 212 -12.32 3.28 11.67
C GLU A 212 -11.57 4.15 12.69
N LYS A 213 -12.16 5.25 13.15
CA LYS A 213 -11.62 6.08 14.24
C LYS A 213 -11.55 5.28 15.56
N LYS A 214 -10.65 5.69 16.46
CA LYS A 214 -10.32 5.03 17.73
C LYS A 214 -11.54 4.77 18.64
N GLU A 215 -12.56 5.61 18.54
CA GLU A 215 -13.78 5.57 19.36
C GLU A 215 -14.65 4.32 19.14
N VAL A 216 -14.45 3.60 18.03
CA VAL A 216 -15.22 2.39 17.66
C VAL A 216 -14.38 1.11 17.83
N ARG A 217 -13.14 1.22 18.32
CA ARG A 217 -12.20 0.09 18.35
C ARG A 217 -12.24 -0.63 19.71
N ASP A 218 -12.77 -1.85 19.72
CA ASP A 218 -12.69 -2.75 20.89
C ASP A 218 -11.30 -3.37 21.05
N GLY A 219 -10.75 -3.27 22.26
CA GLY A 219 -9.50 -3.92 22.67
C GLY A 219 -8.22 -3.30 22.10
N ARG A 220 -7.04 -3.63 22.67
CA ARG A 220 -5.73 -3.30 22.08
C ARG A 220 -5.27 -4.46 21.19
N PRO A 221 -4.72 -4.20 20.00
CA PRO A 221 -4.17 -5.28 19.18
C PRO A 221 -3.04 -6.00 19.92
N ASP A 222 -2.98 -7.34 19.80
CA ASP A 222 -1.79 -8.08 20.21
C ASP A 222 -0.64 -7.66 19.29
N LEU A 223 0.33 -6.97 19.87
CA LEU A 223 1.54 -6.48 19.20
C LEU A 223 2.78 -7.26 19.65
N GLY A 224 2.61 -8.48 20.16
CA GLY A 224 3.71 -9.34 20.62
C GLY A 224 4.83 -9.48 19.59
N GLY A 225 6.07 -9.29 20.05
CA GLY A 225 7.28 -9.36 19.21
C GLY A 225 7.81 -8.01 18.72
N ILE A 226 7.11 -6.90 18.97
CA ILE A 226 7.66 -5.55 18.81
C ILE A 226 8.63 -5.26 19.97
N PRO A 227 9.86 -4.78 19.70
CA PRO A 227 10.78 -4.34 20.75
C PRO A 227 10.23 -3.17 21.55
N SER A 228 10.50 -3.15 22.87
CA SER A 228 10.13 -2.04 23.77
C SER A 228 10.69 -0.67 23.35
N GLY A 229 11.75 -0.63 22.55
CA GLY A 229 12.36 0.60 22.03
C GLY A 229 11.72 1.14 20.74
N SER A 230 10.71 0.48 20.19
CA SER A 230 10.05 0.92 18.95
C SER A 230 8.98 1.96 19.27
N HIS A 231 8.86 3.00 18.45
CA HIS A 231 7.76 3.94 18.57
C HIS A 231 6.51 3.35 17.91
N ILE A 232 5.40 3.31 18.64
CA ILE A 232 4.13 2.79 18.15
C ILE A 232 3.18 3.97 17.93
N PHE A 233 2.69 4.08 16.70
CA PHE A 233 1.62 5.02 16.35
C PHE A 233 0.42 4.26 15.80
N GLU A 234 -0.73 4.90 15.86
CA GLU A 234 -1.92 4.46 15.15
C GLU A 234 -2.09 5.31 13.90
N ALA A 235 -2.64 4.71 12.86
CA ALA A 235 -3.06 5.45 11.68
C ALA A 235 -4.44 4.99 11.24
N TYR A 236 -5.21 5.90 10.66
CA TYR A 236 -6.45 5.54 9.99
C TYR A 236 -6.53 6.15 8.60
N ARG A 237 -7.22 5.44 7.71
CA ARG A 237 -7.48 5.91 6.35
C ARG A 237 -8.75 6.75 6.39
N LYS A 238 -8.65 7.99 5.96
CA LYS A 238 -9.76 8.94 5.94
C LYS A 238 -10.07 9.31 4.49
N PRO A 239 -11.33 9.24 4.03
CA PRO A 239 -11.70 9.85 2.76
C PRO A 239 -11.53 11.37 2.87
N VAL A 240 -10.93 12.00 1.85
CA VAL A 240 -10.66 13.44 1.88
C VAL A 240 -11.22 14.21 0.69
N ALA A 241 -11.38 13.56 -0.45
CA ALA A 241 -11.85 14.20 -1.67
C ALA A 241 -12.31 13.15 -2.69
N LEU A 242 -12.98 13.62 -3.74
CA LEU A 242 -13.26 12.87 -4.95
C LEU A 242 -12.45 13.45 -6.10
N PHE A 243 -11.84 12.59 -6.90
CA PHE A 243 -11.22 12.99 -8.16
C PHE A 243 -12.10 12.56 -9.33
N GLY A 244 -12.51 13.52 -10.15
CA GLY A 244 -13.20 13.28 -11.41
C GLY A 244 -12.25 12.81 -12.51
N GLY A 245 -12.66 12.98 -13.77
CA GLY A 245 -11.94 12.48 -14.95
C GLY A 245 -10.54 13.07 -15.19
N SER A 246 -10.08 13.96 -14.31
CA SER A 246 -8.73 14.52 -14.30
C SER A 246 -8.23 14.73 -12.86
N PRO A 247 -6.92 14.60 -12.56
CA PRO A 247 -6.38 14.91 -11.23
C PRO A 247 -6.53 16.38 -10.77
N ILE A 248 -6.88 17.30 -11.68
CA ILE A 248 -7.18 18.70 -11.33
C ILE A 248 -8.67 18.88 -10.97
N ASP A 249 -9.50 17.90 -11.34
CA ASP A 249 -10.94 17.89 -11.11
C ASP A 249 -11.23 17.30 -9.74
N VAL A 250 -11.02 18.12 -8.70
CA VAL A 250 -11.16 17.74 -7.29
C VAL A 250 -12.48 18.23 -6.73
N HIS A 251 -13.29 17.33 -6.21
CA HIS A 251 -14.59 17.61 -5.62
C HIS A 251 -14.61 17.30 -4.11
N PRO A 252 -15.34 18.09 -3.32
CA PRO A 252 -15.57 17.81 -1.90
C PRO A 252 -16.41 16.53 -1.71
N LEU A 253 -16.31 15.89 -0.55
CA LEU A 253 -17.03 14.63 -0.26
C LEU A 253 -18.55 14.84 -0.21
N GLU A 254 -18.97 16.06 0.14
CA GLU A 254 -20.34 16.53 0.19
C GLU A 254 -21.07 16.37 -1.15
N CYS A 255 -20.35 16.23 -2.27
CA CYS A 255 -20.93 15.90 -3.58
C CYS A 255 -21.64 14.53 -3.59
N LEU A 256 -21.28 13.62 -2.68
CA LEU A 256 -21.94 12.33 -2.52
C LEU A 256 -23.26 12.42 -1.76
N HIS A 257 -23.44 13.42 -0.89
CA HIS A 257 -24.53 13.47 0.08
C HIS A 257 -25.92 13.28 -0.55
N GLY A 258 -26.59 12.21 -0.12
CA GLY A 258 -27.95 11.87 -0.54
C GLY A 258 -28.04 11.34 -1.98
N LYS A 259 -26.89 11.03 -2.62
CA LYS A 259 -26.84 10.45 -3.96
C LYS A 259 -26.80 8.93 -3.89
N LYS A 260 -27.48 8.29 -4.84
CA LYS A 260 -27.37 6.84 -5.05
C LYS A 260 -26.02 6.50 -5.66
N ILE A 261 -25.17 5.79 -4.93
CA ILE A 261 -23.82 5.42 -5.33
C ILE A 261 -23.82 3.98 -5.85
N PHE A 262 -23.31 3.80 -7.05
CA PHE A 262 -22.85 2.50 -7.53
C PHE A 262 -21.34 2.45 -7.42
N ALA A 263 -20.79 1.43 -6.76
CA ALA A 263 -19.36 1.32 -6.55
C ALA A 263 -18.73 0.13 -7.30
N PHE A 264 -17.45 0.22 -7.60
CA PHE A 264 -16.67 -0.94 -8.02
C PHE A 264 -15.23 -0.81 -7.55
N ALA A 265 -14.57 -1.93 -7.27
CA ALA A 265 -13.17 -1.91 -6.87
C ALA A 265 -12.44 -3.20 -7.25
N GLY A 266 -11.16 -3.08 -7.60
CA GLY A 266 -10.24 -4.17 -7.89
C GLY A 266 -9.08 -4.19 -6.90
N ILE A 267 -9.41 -4.28 -5.60
CA ILE A 267 -8.47 -4.14 -4.47
C ILE A 267 -8.46 -5.38 -3.55
N ALA A 268 -7.41 -5.54 -2.75
CA ALA A 268 -7.26 -6.70 -1.86
C ALA A 268 -8.32 -6.82 -0.74
N LYS A 269 -8.94 -5.71 -0.32
CA LYS A 269 -9.93 -5.68 0.78
C LYS A 269 -11.15 -4.82 0.40
N PRO A 270 -12.06 -5.29 -0.47
CA PRO A 270 -13.23 -4.53 -0.92
C PRO A 270 -14.14 -4.10 0.25
N ASP A 271 -14.31 -4.93 1.27
CA ASP A 271 -15.11 -4.60 2.46
C ASP A 271 -14.64 -3.33 3.20
N SER A 272 -13.35 -2.99 3.09
CA SER A 272 -12.82 -1.75 3.66
C SER A 272 -13.34 -0.53 2.90
N PHE A 273 -13.46 -0.66 1.58
CA PHE A 273 -13.93 0.42 0.71
C PHE A 273 -15.44 0.60 0.90
N LEU A 274 -16.21 -0.49 0.95
CA LEU A 274 -17.65 -0.46 1.22
C LEU A 274 -17.97 0.23 2.56
N ARG A 275 -17.29 -0.16 3.65
CA ARG A 275 -17.43 0.51 4.95
C ARG A 275 -17.09 2.00 4.91
N THR A 276 -16.14 2.40 4.07
CA THR A 276 -15.79 3.82 3.91
C THR A 276 -16.94 4.57 3.25
N ILE A 277 -17.59 3.98 2.24
CA ILE A 277 -18.77 4.57 1.57
C ILE A 277 -19.95 4.65 2.54
N GLU A 278 -20.22 3.57 3.28
CA GLU A 278 -21.27 3.55 4.31
C GLU A 278 -21.06 4.62 5.38
N PHE A 279 -19.81 4.84 5.80
CA PHE A 279 -19.46 5.89 6.77
C PHE A 279 -19.72 7.31 6.25
N LEU A 280 -19.65 7.53 4.93
CA LEU A 280 -20.01 8.82 4.33
C LEU A 280 -21.53 9.08 4.36
N GLY A 281 -22.34 8.05 4.67
CA GLY A 281 -23.79 8.18 4.90
C GLY A 281 -24.64 8.07 3.64
N ASP A 282 -24.05 7.65 2.51
CA ASP A 282 -24.70 7.69 1.21
C ASP A 282 -25.30 6.33 0.77
N PRO A 283 -26.47 6.31 0.10
CA PRO A 283 -27.09 5.08 -0.35
C PRO A 283 -26.25 4.32 -1.39
N LEU A 284 -25.59 3.23 -0.96
CA LEU A 284 -24.96 2.27 -1.86
C LEU A 284 -26.04 1.40 -2.53
N VAL A 285 -26.26 1.59 -3.83
CA VAL A 285 -27.29 0.88 -4.61
C VAL A 285 -26.77 -0.33 -5.37
N GLY A 286 -25.45 -0.49 -5.47
CA GLY A 286 -24.84 -1.65 -6.11
C GLY A 286 -23.32 -1.64 -5.98
N PHE A 287 -22.71 -2.83 -6.08
CA PHE A 287 -21.27 -3.00 -6.04
C PHE A 287 -20.79 -4.11 -6.98
N ILE A 288 -19.73 -3.86 -7.75
CA ILE A 288 -19.00 -4.90 -8.48
C ILE A 288 -17.62 -5.09 -7.87
N ASP A 289 -17.38 -6.29 -7.35
CA ASP A 289 -16.06 -6.73 -6.91
C ASP A 289 -15.24 -7.26 -8.08
N PHE A 290 -14.04 -6.72 -8.24
CA PHE A 290 -13.04 -7.20 -9.19
C PHE A 290 -11.82 -7.76 -8.44
N PRO A 291 -11.07 -8.70 -9.02
CA PRO A 291 -9.84 -9.20 -8.41
C PRO A 291 -8.82 -8.09 -8.12
N ASP A 292 -8.02 -8.24 -7.06
CA ASP A 292 -6.91 -7.31 -6.81
C ASP A 292 -5.96 -7.27 -8.02
N HIS A 293 -5.56 -6.05 -8.40
CA HIS A 293 -4.81 -5.77 -9.64
C HIS A 293 -5.56 -6.13 -10.94
N HIS A 294 -6.90 -6.08 -10.93
CA HIS A 294 -7.71 -6.30 -12.14
C HIS A 294 -7.35 -5.32 -13.25
N VAL A 295 -7.12 -5.84 -14.46
CA VAL A 295 -6.91 -5.03 -15.67
C VAL A 295 -8.26 -4.83 -16.34
N TYR A 296 -8.76 -3.59 -16.31
CA TYR A 296 -10.06 -3.25 -16.87
C TYR A 296 -10.06 -3.34 -18.40
N THR A 297 -11.16 -3.88 -18.92
CA THR A 297 -11.44 -4.03 -20.35
C THR A 297 -12.64 -3.18 -20.75
N GLN A 298 -12.87 -3.04 -22.06
CA GLN A 298 -14.08 -2.37 -22.56
C GLN A 298 -15.36 -3.08 -22.11
N GLU A 299 -15.34 -4.41 -22.01
CA GLU A 299 -16.46 -5.21 -21.49
C GLU A 299 -16.75 -4.88 -20.03
N ASP A 300 -15.70 -4.68 -19.21
CA ASP A 300 -15.87 -4.26 -17.82
C ASP A 300 -16.51 -2.88 -17.72
N VAL A 301 -16.11 -1.92 -18.57
CA VAL A 301 -16.70 -0.57 -18.62
C VAL A 301 -18.19 -0.65 -18.97
N ILE A 302 -18.55 -1.44 -19.99
CA ILE A 302 -19.96 -1.65 -20.37
C ILE A 302 -20.72 -2.28 -19.20
N LYS A 303 -20.16 -3.33 -18.58
CA LYS A 303 -20.77 -4.00 -17.43
C LYS A 303 -21.02 -3.05 -16.26
N ILE A 304 -20.06 -2.19 -15.93
CA ILE A 304 -20.20 -1.20 -14.85
C ILE A 304 -21.30 -0.19 -15.19
N ARG A 305 -21.31 0.36 -16.41
CA ARG A 305 -22.34 1.32 -16.86
C ARG A 305 -23.74 0.72 -16.81
N THR A 306 -23.92 -0.49 -17.34
CA THR A 306 -25.22 -1.18 -17.35
C THR A 306 -25.71 -1.41 -15.92
N ALA A 307 -24.87 -1.96 -15.04
CA ALA A 307 -25.26 -2.24 -13.66
C ALA A 307 -25.56 -0.96 -12.86
N ALA A 308 -24.80 0.13 -13.10
CA ALA A 308 -25.07 1.43 -12.49
C ALA A 308 -26.42 2.01 -12.94
N ALA A 309 -26.71 1.93 -14.24
CA ALA A 309 -27.98 2.40 -14.81
C ALA A 309 -29.18 1.59 -14.29
N GLU A 310 -29.08 0.27 -14.26
CA GLU A 310 -30.13 -0.63 -13.73
C GLU A 310 -30.40 -0.38 -12.25
N SER A 311 -29.37 0.02 -11.49
CA SER A 311 -29.48 0.36 -10.06
C SER A 311 -30.00 1.79 -9.82
N SER A 312 -30.33 2.55 -10.87
CA SER A 312 -30.69 3.97 -10.80
C SER A 312 -29.65 4.81 -10.05
N ALA A 313 -28.37 4.48 -10.23
CA ALA A 313 -27.26 5.19 -9.60
C ALA A 313 -27.12 6.60 -10.19
N GLN A 314 -26.82 7.55 -9.33
CA GLN A 314 -26.52 8.94 -9.71
C GLN A 314 -25.01 9.19 -9.79
N ILE A 315 -24.23 8.35 -9.11
CA ILE A 315 -22.78 8.44 -9.04
C ILE A 315 -22.19 7.04 -9.23
N ILE A 316 -21.15 6.94 -10.07
CA ILE A 316 -20.28 5.77 -10.13
C ILE A 316 -18.99 6.11 -9.38
N LEU A 317 -18.65 5.30 -8.36
CA LEU A 317 -17.52 5.53 -7.47
C LEU A 317 -16.52 4.37 -7.51
N THR A 318 -15.24 4.69 -7.55
CA THR A 318 -14.16 3.69 -7.44
C THR A 318 -13.00 4.19 -6.59
N THR A 319 -11.95 3.39 -6.43
CA THR A 319 -10.74 3.79 -5.71
C THR A 319 -9.75 4.51 -6.64
N GLU A 320 -8.87 5.36 -6.10
CA GLU A 320 -7.77 5.93 -6.91
C GLU A 320 -6.87 4.86 -7.53
N LYS A 321 -6.67 3.73 -6.84
CA LYS A 321 -5.90 2.58 -7.35
C LYS A 321 -6.54 2.01 -8.62
N ASP A 322 -7.87 1.95 -8.65
CA ASP A 322 -8.61 1.48 -9.83
C ASP A 322 -8.68 2.53 -10.94
N GLY A 323 -8.87 3.80 -10.60
CA GLY A 323 -8.88 4.90 -11.56
C GLY A 323 -7.62 5.00 -12.42
N ILE A 324 -6.45 4.67 -11.86
CA ILE A 324 -5.18 4.67 -12.61
C ILE A 324 -5.12 3.59 -13.70
N LYS A 325 -5.85 2.49 -13.50
CA LYS A 325 -5.94 1.41 -14.48
C LYS A 325 -6.97 1.71 -15.57
N LEU A 326 -7.78 2.76 -15.38
CA LEU A 326 -8.80 3.23 -16.32
C LEU A 326 -8.33 4.40 -17.19
N ILE A 327 -7.04 4.75 -17.15
CA ILE A 327 -6.46 5.85 -17.96
C ILE A 327 -6.66 5.66 -19.47
N ASP A 328 -6.78 4.41 -19.92
CA ASP A 328 -7.04 4.06 -21.33
C ASP A 328 -8.55 4.23 -21.71
N PHE A 329 -9.41 4.58 -20.76
CA PHE A 329 -10.85 4.83 -20.95
C PHE A 329 -11.22 6.26 -20.52
N PRO A 330 -10.71 7.31 -21.20
CA PRO A 330 -10.85 8.70 -20.76
C PRO A 330 -12.31 9.16 -20.67
N ASP A 331 -13.20 8.69 -21.55
CA ASP A 331 -14.62 9.04 -21.49
C ASP A 331 -15.29 8.46 -20.24
N PHE A 332 -14.97 7.22 -19.91
CA PHE A 332 -15.47 6.59 -18.70
C PHE A 332 -14.89 7.25 -17.44
N LEU A 333 -13.62 7.67 -17.47
CA LEU A 333 -13.03 8.43 -16.36
C LEU A 333 -13.79 9.74 -16.07
N ARG A 334 -14.36 10.40 -17.08
CA ARG A 334 -15.19 11.61 -16.88
C ARG A 334 -16.57 11.32 -16.28
N GLU A 335 -17.02 10.08 -16.33
CA GLU A 335 -18.32 9.64 -15.82
C GLU A 335 -18.25 9.14 -14.36
N ILE A 336 -17.05 8.90 -13.84
CA ILE A 336 -16.85 8.31 -12.51
C ILE A 336 -16.10 9.25 -11.57
N TYR A 337 -16.28 9.02 -10.28
CA TYR A 337 -15.45 9.60 -9.22
C TYR A 337 -14.49 8.55 -8.65
N GLN A 338 -13.28 8.98 -8.33
CA GLN A 338 -12.27 8.22 -7.61
C GLN A 338 -12.21 8.74 -6.18
N LEU A 339 -12.50 7.89 -5.19
CA LEU A 339 -12.39 8.25 -3.78
C LEU A 339 -10.92 8.34 -3.37
N ARG A 340 -10.49 9.54 -3.01
CA ARG A 340 -9.16 9.78 -2.45
C ARG A 340 -9.18 9.55 -0.95
N ILE A 341 -8.19 8.77 -0.50
CA ILE A 341 -7.96 8.49 0.91
C ILE A 341 -6.58 9.00 1.32
N GLU A 342 -6.51 9.56 2.52
CA GLU A 342 -5.26 9.95 3.15
C GLU A 342 -5.07 9.20 4.47
N MET A 343 -3.83 9.19 4.94
CA MET A 343 -3.47 8.58 6.21
C MET A 343 -3.33 9.66 7.27
N GLU A 344 -4.09 9.55 8.35
CA GLU A 344 -3.96 10.42 9.52
C GLU A 344 -3.29 9.65 10.67
N ILE A 345 -2.23 10.23 11.23
CA ILE A 345 -1.43 9.63 12.30
C ILE A 345 -1.91 10.12 13.67
N LEU A 346 -2.04 9.18 14.60
CA LEU A 346 -2.48 9.41 15.98
C LEU A 346 -1.37 9.05 17.00
N PRO A 347 -1.37 9.70 18.18
CA PRO A 347 -2.28 10.77 18.60
C PRO A 347 -1.93 12.15 18.01
N SER A 348 -0.72 12.31 17.48
CA SER A 348 -0.25 13.56 16.88
C SER A 348 0.67 13.27 15.70
N GLN A 349 0.37 13.90 14.57
CA GLN A 349 1.24 13.87 13.40
C GLN A 349 2.58 14.55 13.69
N GLU A 350 2.59 15.67 14.42
CA GLU A 350 3.80 16.39 14.80
C GLU A 350 4.78 15.49 15.58
N ARG A 351 4.26 14.73 16.56
CA ARG A 351 5.10 13.77 17.30
C ARG A 351 5.69 12.69 16.40
N PHE A 352 4.94 12.22 15.40
CA PHE A 352 5.44 11.27 14.42
C PHE A 352 6.54 11.89 13.56
N GLU A 353 6.36 13.13 13.11
CA GLU A 353 7.36 13.89 12.37
C GLU A 353 8.64 14.08 13.19
N ASP A 354 8.54 14.45 14.47
CA ASP A 354 9.71 14.64 15.33
C ASP A 354 10.53 13.36 15.48
N VAL A 355 9.88 12.24 15.78
CA VAL A 355 10.54 10.92 15.88
C VAL A 355 11.18 10.52 14.56
N LEU A 356 10.52 10.78 13.43
CA LEU A 356 11.06 10.50 12.11
C LEU A 356 12.31 11.35 11.84
N LEU A 357 12.20 12.66 12.07
CA LEU A 357 13.26 13.64 11.82
C LEU A 357 14.48 13.40 12.70
N GLU A 358 14.29 13.09 13.98
CA GLU A 358 15.39 12.74 14.90
C GLU A 358 16.26 11.60 14.36
N ARG A 359 15.64 10.60 13.73
CA ARG A 359 16.36 9.43 13.19
C ARG A 359 17.05 9.68 11.85
N ILE A 360 16.61 10.69 11.10
CA ILE A 360 17.22 11.04 9.80
C ILE A 360 18.10 12.27 9.83
N ARG A 361 18.17 13.01 10.94
CA ARG A 361 19.15 14.08 11.15
C ARG A 361 20.58 13.53 11.00
N ILE A 362 21.44 14.35 10.42
CA ILE A 362 22.86 14.05 10.15
C ILE A 362 23.68 14.40 11.38
#